data_AF-E4PN93-F1
#
_entry.id   AF-E4PN93-F1
#
_cell.length_a   1.000
_cell.length_b   1.000
_cell.length_c   1.000
_cell.angle_alpha   90.00
_cell.angle_beta   90.00
_cell.angle_gamma   90.00
#
_symmetry.space_group_name_H-M   'P 1'
#
loop_
_entity.id
_entity.type
_entity.pdbx_description
1 polymer ?
#
loop_
_entity_poly.entity_id
_entity_poly.type
_entity_poly.pdbx_seq_one_letter_code
_entity_poly.pdbx_strand_id
1 'polypeptide(L)'
;MNLRLAVGLTTVLASPLCQAQPPILNLYTFESPPYQMVGSDTGGESQISGETADTVICAANRAGWSTRIRITPQNRAIHSLERNMIDGYFAIDPSAELDTIATRSDPVALEKWYFFTRDDKAFTKDLRIGVVAGSNEEAWLSAKGYGIFLSVSSPSQLLALLKRGRIDTALMDERVMDRLRQAKELAGTQLRAHFVRYAPLYLYLGETFTSENPEFLGIFNRTLNSCMAGQLALSQEEDRRISELSSRLFKEMNSILDVRQIIDEGPRQESFTDVMTIDSQWTALSPLAVPDLAADILALPGSKALQAWQHSHQGLVTEVMLVNDMGTLAAMSQLTSDYWQGDEPKFQKVIENQATQPGGDPPIYLSPIRYDKSAARFQVTASRPVLSDHGEPALGVIVIGLSIEEALSDSEQY
;
A
#
# COMPACT_ATOMS: atom_id res chain seq x y z
N MET A 1 0.35 -18.60 79.46
CA MET A 1 1.75 -18.99 79.13
C MET A 1 1.69 -19.99 78.00
N ASN A 2 2.43 -19.73 76.93
CA ASN A 2 2.59 -20.47 75.66
C ASN A 2 1.51 -20.25 74.56
N LEU A 3 1.53 -19.04 73.99
CA LEU A 3 1.13 -18.78 72.59
C LEU A 3 2.18 -19.44 71.67
N ARG A 4 1.77 -20.30 70.74
CA ARG A 4 2.60 -20.70 69.59
C ARG A 4 2.11 -19.97 68.35
N LEU A 5 2.92 -19.01 67.90
CA LEU A 5 2.80 -18.35 66.59
C LEU A 5 3.02 -19.39 65.47
N ALA A 6 2.05 -19.55 64.58
CA ALA A 6 2.24 -20.23 63.31
C ALA A 6 2.67 -19.18 62.27
N VAL A 7 3.96 -19.15 61.94
CA VAL A 7 4.50 -18.36 60.83
C VAL A 7 4.22 -19.14 59.54
N GLY A 8 3.24 -18.66 58.76
CA GLY A 8 2.95 -19.18 57.43
C GLY A 8 4.03 -18.74 56.45
N LEU A 9 4.84 -19.69 55.98
CA LEU A 9 5.87 -19.47 54.97
C LEU A 9 5.19 -19.32 53.60
N THR A 10 4.97 -18.08 53.15
CA THR A 10 4.50 -17.78 51.79
C THR A 10 5.68 -17.97 50.83
N THR A 11 5.74 -19.13 50.19
CA THR A 11 6.67 -19.42 49.10
C THR A 11 6.20 -18.68 47.85
N VAL A 12 6.86 -17.56 47.53
CA VAL A 12 6.72 -16.90 46.23
C VAL A 12 7.42 -17.79 45.19
N LEU A 13 6.64 -18.58 44.46
CA LEU A 13 7.09 -19.30 43.27
C LEU A 13 7.38 -18.27 42.19
N ALA A 14 8.64 -17.88 42.05
CA ALA A 14 9.13 -17.17 40.88
C ALA A 14 9.27 -18.19 39.73
N SER A 15 8.24 -18.29 38.90
CA SER A 15 8.31 -19.05 37.64
C SER A 15 9.34 -18.37 36.73
N PRO A 16 10.40 -19.06 36.26
CA PRO A 16 11.25 -18.51 35.23
C PRO A 16 10.40 -18.38 33.96
N LEU A 17 10.18 -17.15 33.49
CA LEU A 17 9.69 -16.90 32.15
C LEU A 17 10.75 -17.39 31.17
N CYS A 18 10.58 -18.62 30.67
CA CYS A 18 11.36 -19.11 29.56
C CYS A 18 10.94 -18.30 28.33
N GLN A 19 11.71 -17.27 27.98
CA GLN A 19 11.57 -16.64 26.66
C GLN A 19 12.06 -17.65 25.62
N ALA A 20 11.13 -18.43 25.07
CA ALA A 20 11.39 -19.24 23.90
C ALA A 20 11.86 -18.31 22.78
N GLN A 21 12.99 -18.61 22.16
CA GLN A 21 13.45 -17.85 21.00
C GLN A 21 12.39 -17.94 19.89
N PRO A 22 12.13 -16.83 19.18
CA PRO A 22 11.16 -16.84 18.09
C PRO A 22 11.56 -17.88 17.03
N PRO A 23 10.60 -18.65 16.50
CA PRO A 23 10.88 -19.58 15.41
C PRO A 23 11.37 -18.83 14.16
N ILE A 24 12.09 -19.54 13.30
CA ILE A 24 12.78 -18.97 12.13
C ILE A 24 11.95 -19.22 10.87
N LEU A 25 11.58 -18.14 10.18
CA LEU A 25 10.96 -18.13 8.86
C LEU A 25 12.05 -18.08 7.78
N ASN A 26 12.22 -19.17 7.03
CA ASN A 26 13.23 -19.29 5.98
C ASN A 26 12.66 -18.78 4.67
N LEU A 27 13.17 -17.63 4.22
CA LEU A 27 12.66 -16.92 3.06
C LEU A 27 13.72 -16.82 1.96
N TYR A 28 13.30 -16.99 0.72
CA TYR A 28 14.10 -16.58 -0.43
C TYR A 28 13.60 -15.25 -1.00
N THR A 29 14.49 -14.56 -1.70
CA THR A 29 14.20 -13.40 -2.56
C THR A 29 15.31 -13.29 -3.61
N PHE A 30 15.31 -12.25 -4.44
CA PHE A 30 16.33 -11.98 -5.47
C PHE A 30 16.91 -10.58 -5.28
N GLU A 31 18.11 -10.31 -5.78
CA GLU A 31 18.75 -9.00 -5.58
C GLU A 31 18.09 -7.92 -6.45
N SER A 32 17.58 -6.86 -5.81
CA SER A 32 17.00 -5.68 -6.48
C SER A 32 17.21 -4.43 -5.60
N PRO A 33 18.39 -3.79 -5.64
CA PRO A 33 18.64 -2.59 -4.84
C PRO A 33 17.78 -1.40 -5.34
N PRO A 34 17.13 -0.61 -4.46
CA PRO A 34 17.32 -0.56 -2.99
C PRO A 34 16.35 -1.42 -2.16
N TYR A 35 15.51 -2.24 -2.79
CA TYR A 35 14.42 -2.99 -2.16
C TYR A 35 14.90 -4.20 -1.36
N GLN A 36 15.81 -4.98 -1.93
CA GLN A 36 16.49 -6.06 -1.24
C GLN A 36 17.89 -6.23 -1.81
N MET A 37 18.87 -6.22 -0.92
CA MET A 37 20.28 -6.27 -1.27
C MET A 37 21.08 -6.90 -0.15
N VAL A 38 22.27 -7.38 -0.49
CA VAL A 38 23.21 -7.86 0.52
C VAL A 38 23.73 -6.65 1.30
N GLY A 39 23.48 -6.61 2.61
CA GLY A 39 23.93 -5.56 3.50
C GLY A 39 25.45 -5.56 3.71
N SER A 40 25.98 -4.43 4.16
CA SER A 40 27.41 -4.29 4.50
C SER A 40 27.73 -5.03 5.80
N ASP A 41 28.71 -5.92 5.71
CA ASP A 41 29.14 -6.87 6.75
C ASP A 41 29.56 -6.18 8.07
N THR A 42 28.75 -6.30 9.12
CA THR A 42 29.16 -5.98 10.50
C THR A 42 29.00 -7.21 11.38
N GLY A 43 29.74 -8.28 11.08
CA GLY A 43 30.06 -9.30 12.09
C GLY A 43 29.51 -10.71 11.89
N GLY A 44 29.53 -11.24 10.66
CA GLY A 44 29.67 -12.69 10.46
C GLY A 44 28.60 -13.42 9.65
N GLU A 45 27.49 -12.77 9.28
CA GLU A 45 26.61 -13.22 8.20
C GLU A 45 26.13 -11.98 7.42
N SER A 46 26.25 -12.01 6.09
CA SER A 46 25.77 -10.91 5.25
C SER A 46 24.24 -10.82 5.35
N GLN A 47 23.75 -9.90 6.19
CA GLN A 47 22.34 -9.69 6.42
C GLN A 47 21.70 -9.06 5.17
N ILE A 48 20.57 -9.60 4.73
CA ILE A 48 19.78 -8.97 3.66
C ILE A 48 19.03 -7.79 4.25
N SER A 49 19.11 -6.65 3.57
CA SER A 49 18.44 -5.40 3.95
C SER A 49 17.88 -4.70 2.72
N GLY A 50 17.14 -3.62 2.94
CA GLY A 50 16.48 -2.84 1.89
C GLY A 50 14.99 -2.72 2.15
N GLU A 51 14.31 -1.81 1.45
CA GLU A 51 12.95 -1.40 1.82
C GLU A 51 11.94 -2.56 1.89
N THR A 52 11.92 -3.43 0.89
CA THR A 52 11.02 -4.60 0.86
C THR A 52 11.46 -5.66 1.86
N ALA A 53 12.77 -5.91 1.98
CA ALA A 53 13.29 -6.85 2.97
C ALA A 53 12.94 -6.39 4.40
N ASP A 54 13.14 -5.11 4.71
CA ASP A 54 12.86 -4.51 6.01
C ASP A 54 11.36 -4.53 6.33
N THR A 55 10.49 -4.32 5.33
CA THR A 55 9.04 -4.48 5.48
C THR A 55 8.67 -5.91 5.87
N VAL A 56 9.22 -6.91 5.17
CA VAL A 56 8.97 -8.34 5.48
C VAL A 56 9.52 -8.72 6.85
N ILE A 57 10.73 -8.26 7.20
CA ILE A 57 11.34 -8.46 8.52
C ILE A 57 10.46 -7.85 9.61
N CYS A 58 10.01 -6.60 9.45
CA CYS A 58 9.15 -5.92 10.39
C CYS A 58 7.84 -6.67 10.62
N ALA A 59 7.16 -7.07 9.55
CA ALA A 59 5.87 -7.75 9.63
C ALA A 59 6.01 -9.18 10.21
N ALA A 60 7.05 -9.93 9.82
CA ALA A 60 7.32 -11.25 10.39
C ALA A 60 7.65 -11.17 11.90
N ASN A 61 8.46 -10.20 12.32
CA ASN A 61 8.78 -9.99 13.74
C ASN A 61 7.54 -9.66 14.56
N ARG A 62 6.63 -8.84 14.04
CA ARG A 62 5.33 -8.55 14.70
C ARG A 62 4.38 -9.75 14.72
N ALA A 63 4.54 -10.68 13.79
CA ALA A 63 3.88 -11.98 13.81
C ALA A 63 4.57 -13.01 14.73
N GLY A 64 5.66 -12.65 15.41
CA GLY A 64 6.37 -13.51 16.36
C GLY A 64 7.49 -14.36 15.76
N TRP A 65 7.92 -14.06 14.52
CA TRP A 65 8.92 -14.84 13.79
C TRP A 65 10.19 -14.04 13.49
N SER A 66 11.35 -14.67 13.65
CA SER A 66 12.59 -14.14 13.08
C SER A 66 12.77 -14.63 11.65
N THR A 67 13.39 -13.84 10.79
CA THR A 67 13.57 -14.20 9.37
C THR A 67 15.00 -14.64 9.08
N ARG A 68 15.16 -15.70 8.27
CA ARG A 68 16.42 -16.02 7.58
C ARG A 68 16.22 -15.85 6.08
N ILE A 69 16.75 -14.77 5.52
CA ILE A 69 16.55 -14.40 4.12
C ILE A 69 17.79 -14.78 3.29
N ARG A 70 17.59 -15.37 2.11
CA ARG A 70 18.66 -15.67 1.14
C ARG A 70 18.34 -15.19 -0.26
N ILE A 71 19.31 -14.54 -0.89
CA ILE A 71 19.24 -14.16 -2.32
C ILE A 71 19.43 -15.41 -3.17
N THR A 72 18.46 -15.68 -4.05
CA THR A 72 18.39 -16.86 -4.90
C THR A 72 17.82 -16.48 -6.26
N PRO A 73 18.36 -17.02 -7.39
CA PRO A 73 17.73 -16.84 -8.69
C PRO A 73 16.26 -17.27 -8.68
N GLN A 74 15.39 -16.48 -9.28
CA GLN A 74 13.92 -16.55 -9.09
C GLN A 74 13.35 -17.93 -9.42
N ASN A 75 13.72 -18.53 -10.55
CA ASN A 75 13.30 -19.89 -10.93
C ASN A 75 13.72 -20.95 -9.90
N ARG A 76 14.88 -20.79 -9.24
CA ARG A 76 15.31 -21.71 -8.18
C ARG A 76 14.47 -21.50 -6.91
N ALA A 77 14.08 -20.27 -6.60
CA ALA A 77 13.24 -19.98 -5.44
C ALA A 77 11.85 -20.60 -5.59
N ILE A 78 11.24 -20.50 -6.77
CA ILE A 78 9.97 -21.17 -7.10
C ILE A 78 10.09 -22.68 -6.87
N HIS A 79 11.08 -23.35 -7.47
CA HIS A 79 11.31 -24.78 -7.27
C HIS A 79 11.62 -25.17 -5.81
N SER A 80 12.26 -24.29 -5.04
CA SER A 80 12.50 -24.53 -3.62
C SER A 80 11.21 -24.49 -2.81
N LEU A 81 10.30 -23.57 -3.13
CA LEU A 81 9.00 -23.47 -2.50
C LEU A 81 8.13 -24.69 -2.83
N GLU A 82 8.06 -25.08 -4.10
CA GLU A 82 7.35 -26.30 -4.57
C GLU A 82 7.76 -27.57 -3.81
N ARG A 83 9.04 -27.66 -3.47
CA ARG A 83 9.63 -28.82 -2.79
C ARG A 83 9.62 -28.71 -1.26
N ASN A 84 8.92 -27.71 -0.69
CA ASN A 84 8.89 -27.43 0.74
C ASN A 84 10.29 -27.28 1.36
N MET A 85 11.26 -26.74 0.62
CA MET A 85 12.64 -26.52 1.11
C MET A 85 12.82 -25.17 1.81
N ILE A 86 11.83 -24.29 1.67
CA ILE A 86 11.75 -22.95 2.28
C ILE A 86 10.30 -22.68 2.68
N ASP A 87 10.11 -21.75 3.61
CA ASP A 87 8.79 -21.38 4.12
C ASP A 87 8.09 -20.36 3.21
N GLY A 88 8.85 -19.51 2.53
CA GLY A 88 8.29 -18.51 1.63
C GLY A 88 9.27 -17.85 0.66
N TYR A 89 8.70 -17.12 -0.29
CA TYR A 89 9.40 -16.40 -1.36
C TYR A 89 8.71 -15.05 -1.58
N PHE A 90 9.46 -13.94 -1.56
CA PHE A 90 8.86 -12.60 -1.62
C PHE A 90 9.46 -11.68 -2.68
N ALA A 91 8.78 -10.54 -2.86
CA ALA A 91 8.98 -9.52 -3.89
C ALA A 91 8.49 -9.99 -5.28
N ILE A 92 7.37 -10.71 -5.32
CA ILE A 92 6.85 -11.37 -6.54
C ILE A 92 5.52 -10.77 -6.96
N ASP A 93 5.35 -10.48 -8.25
CA ASP A 93 4.06 -10.08 -8.85
C ASP A 93 3.07 -11.27 -8.77
N PRO A 94 1.75 -11.08 -8.87
CA PRO A 94 0.80 -12.20 -8.89
C PRO A 94 1.19 -13.27 -9.91
N SER A 95 1.34 -14.50 -9.42
CA SER A 95 1.74 -15.65 -10.22
C SER A 95 0.70 -16.75 -10.12
N ALA A 96 0.06 -17.06 -11.25
CA ALA A 96 -0.89 -18.16 -11.35
C ALA A 96 -0.24 -19.52 -11.03
N GLU A 97 1.07 -19.67 -11.25
CA GLU A 97 1.82 -20.88 -10.87
C GLU A 97 1.93 -20.99 -9.35
N LEU A 98 2.38 -19.92 -8.68
CA LEU A 98 2.55 -19.93 -7.22
C LEU A 98 1.21 -19.98 -6.48
N ASP A 99 0.15 -19.37 -7.03
CA ASP A 99 -1.20 -19.40 -6.47
C ASP A 99 -1.77 -20.84 -6.37
N THR A 100 -1.16 -21.84 -7.02
CA THR A 100 -1.56 -23.26 -6.93
C THR A 100 -0.88 -24.06 -5.81
N ILE A 101 0.19 -23.54 -5.22
CA ILE A 101 1.06 -24.27 -4.28
C ILE A 101 1.40 -23.48 -3.00
N ALA A 102 0.96 -22.22 -2.93
CA ALA A 102 1.31 -21.29 -1.88
C ALA A 102 0.20 -20.28 -1.64
N THR A 103 0.11 -19.78 -0.42
CA THR A 103 -0.80 -18.69 -0.05
C THR A 103 -0.07 -17.37 -0.10
N ARG A 104 -0.71 -16.37 -0.71
CA ARG A 104 -0.16 -15.03 -0.88
C ARG A 104 -0.54 -14.10 0.28
N SER A 105 0.38 -13.23 0.71
CA SER A 105 0.13 -12.13 1.63
C SER A 105 -0.65 -10.98 0.98
N ASP A 106 -0.96 -9.93 1.75
CA ASP A 106 -1.18 -8.60 1.18
C ASP A 106 0.17 -8.05 0.65
N PRO A 107 0.19 -7.03 -0.25
CA PRO A 107 1.43 -6.55 -0.85
C PRO A 107 2.45 -6.08 0.20
N VAL A 108 3.70 -6.51 0.02
CA VAL A 108 4.86 -6.14 0.85
C VAL A 108 5.69 -5.02 0.23
N ALA A 109 5.42 -4.67 -1.03
CA ALA A 109 6.03 -3.55 -1.74
C ALA A 109 5.16 -3.10 -2.91
N LEU A 110 5.50 -1.93 -3.45
CA LEU A 110 4.92 -1.37 -4.65
C LEU A 110 6.04 -0.81 -5.52
N GLU A 111 6.27 -1.44 -6.68
CA GLU A 111 7.23 -0.95 -7.68
C GLU A 111 6.53 -0.10 -8.73
N LYS A 112 7.30 0.75 -9.42
CA LYS A 112 6.81 1.56 -10.55
C LYS A 112 7.54 1.12 -11.80
N TRP A 113 6.81 0.46 -12.70
CA TRP A 113 7.41 -0.08 -13.90
C TRP A 113 7.28 0.88 -15.06
N TYR A 114 8.38 1.03 -15.79
CA TYR A 114 8.48 1.91 -16.95
C TYR A 114 9.13 1.19 -18.11
N PHE A 115 8.67 1.52 -19.32
CA PHE A 115 9.48 1.31 -20.50
C PHE A 115 10.48 2.46 -20.65
N PHE A 116 11.75 2.11 -20.72
CA PHE A 116 12.84 3.06 -20.95
C PHE A 116 13.29 3.01 -22.39
N THR A 117 13.26 4.17 -23.05
CA THR A 117 13.72 4.37 -24.43
C THR A 117 14.85 5.39 -24.45
N ARG A 118 15.67 5.40 -25.50
CA ARG A 118 16.56 6.54 -25.76
C ARG A 118 15.75 7.74 -26.24
N ASP A 119 16.24 8.95 -25.99
CA ASP A 119 15.56 10.19 -26.38
C ASP A 119 15.27 10.33 -27.88
N ASP A 120 16.09 9.69 -28.73
CA ASP A 120 15.94 9.68 -30.19
C ASP A 120 14.85 8.71 -30.68
N LYS A 121 14.19 7.97 -29.78
CA LYS A 121 13.18 6.97 -30.09
C LYS A 121 11.84 7.33 -29.47
N ALA A 122 10.81 7.39 -30.32
CA ALA A 122 9.42 7.41 -29.87
C ALA A 122 9.02 6.01 -29.37
N PHE A 123 8.19 5.98 -28.33
CA PHE A 123 7.62 4.73 -27.84
C PHE A 123 6.57 4.21 -28.83
N THR A 124 6.70 2.94 -29.24
CA THR A 124 5.74 2.25 -30.11
C THR A 124 5.58 0.81 -29.64
N LYS A 125 4.47 0.15 -30.01
CA LYS A 125 4.19 -1.23 -29.57
C LYS A 125 5.12 -2.28 -30.20
N ASP A 126 5.80 -1.95 -31.30
CA ASP A 126 6.66 -2.86 -32.07
C ASP A 126 8.15 -2.72 -31.74
N LEU A 127 8.50 -2.02 -30.66
CA LEU A 127 9.89 -1.83 -30.26
C LEU A 127 10.55 -3.15 -29.86
N ARG A 128 11.86 -3.28 -30.09
CA ARG A 128 12.65 -4.42 -29.60
C ARG A 128 12.80 -4.32 -28.09
N ILE A 129 11.95 -5.05 -27.36
CA ILE A 129 11.91 -5.07 -25.89
C ILE A 129 13.02 -5.96 -25.35
N GLY A 130 13.87 -5.38 -24.49
CA GLY A 130 14.76 -6.14 -23.62
C GLY A 130 14.20 -6.24 -22.19
N VAL A 131 14.48 -7.36 -21.52
CA VAL A 131 14.08 -7.59 -20.11
C VAL A 131 15.11 -8.46 -19.40
N VAL A 132 15.07 -8.50 -18.07
CA VAL A 132 15.90 -9.43 -17.28
C VAL A 132 15.25 -10.81 -17.24
N ALA A 133 16.03 -11.85 -17.51
CA ALA A 133 15.54 -13.22 -17.54
C ALA A 133 15.09 -13.69 -16.13
N GLY A 134 13.91 -14.30 -16.06
CA GLY A 134 13.28 -14.79 -14.84
C GLY A 134 12.62 -13.72 -13.98
N SER A 135 12.59 -12.45 -14.41
CA SER A 135 12.06 -11.34 -13.63
C SER A 135 10.53 -11.25 -13.64
N ASN A 136 9.99 -10.49 -12.69
CA ASN A 136 8.55 -10.19 -12.63
C ASN A 136 8.09 -9.53 -13.94
N GLU A 137 8.91 -8.64 -14.50
CA GLU A 137 8.66 -7.95 -15.76
C GLU A 137 8.64 -8.90 -16.97
N GLU A 138 9.52 -9.91 -17.01
CA GLU A 138 9.53 -10.92 -18.09
C GLU A 138 8.24 -11.76 -18.05
N ALA A 139 7.85 -12.21 -16.86
CA ALA A 139 6.61 -12.97 -16.66
C ALA A 139 5.38 -12.14 -17.07
N TRP A 140 5.33 -10.87 -16.67
CA TRP A 140 4.25 -9.96 -17.02
C TRP A 140 4.17 -9.66 -18.52
N LEU A 141 5.31 -9.39 -19.18
CA LEU A 141 5.36 -9.17 -20.63
C LEU A 141 4.81 -10.38 -21.38
N SER A 142 5.24 -11.58 -20.97
CA SER A 142 4.80 -12.85 -21.56
C SER A 142 3.29 -13.05 -21.37
N ALA A 143 2.77 -12.83 -20.16
CA ALA A 143 1.34 -12.94 -19.85
C ALA A 143 0.47 -11.94 -20.63
N LYS A 144 1.00 -10.75 -20.93
CA LYS A 144 0.33 -9.72 -21.74
C LYS A 144 0.56 -9.89 -23.25
N GLY A 145 1.32 -10.91 -23.67
CA GLY A 145 1.55 -11.22 -25.09
C GLY A 145 2.54 -10.29 -25.80
N TYR A 146 3.40 -9.57 -25.08
CA TYR A 146 4.46 -8.77 -25.67
C TYR A 146 5.55 -9.65 -26.29
N GLY A 147 6.06 -9.22 -27.46
CA GLY A 147 7.22 -9.85 -28.09
C GLY A 147 8.52 -9.47 -27.39
N ILE A 148 9.08 -10.38 -26.59
CA ILE A 148 10.38 -10.18 -25.95
C ILE A 148 11.48 -10.43 -26.98
N PHE A 149 12.25 -9.39 -27.33
CA PHE A 149 13.33 -9.49 -28.32
C PHE A 149 14.59 -10.11 -27.71
N LEU A 150 14.92 -9.77 -26.45
CA LEU A 150 16.12 -10.25 -25.80
C LEU A 150 15.98 -10.26 -24.27
N SER A 151 16.19 -11.41 -23.65
CA SER A 151 16.35 -11.53 -22.20
C SER A 151 17.82 -11.52 -21.81
N VAL A 152 18.17 -10.81 -20.74
CA VAL A 152 19.56 -10.68 -20.25
C VAL A 152 19.71 -11.15 -18.81
N SER A 153 20.93 -11.41 -18.36
CA SER A 153 21.18 -11.94 -17.01
C SER A 153 21.29 -10.86 -15.92
N SER A 154 21.39 -9.58 -16.27
CA SER A 154 21.47 -8.51 -15.27
C SER A 154 20.91 -7.16 -15.74
N PRO A 155 20.40 -6.33 -14.81
CA PRO A 155 19.94 -4.97 -15.11
C PRO A 155 21.02 -4.09 -15.77
N SER A 156 22.28 -4.19 -15.33
CA SER A 156 23.39 -3.43 -15.92
C SER A 156 23.63 -3.77 -17.39
N GLN A 157 23.49 -5.05 -17.76
CA GLN A 157 23.59 -5.48 -19.15
C GLN A 157 22.43 -4.91 -19.98
N LEU A 158 21.22 -4.90 -19.42
CA LEU A 158 20.03 -4.36 -20.07
C LEU A 158 20.23 -2.88 -20.43
N LEU A 159 20.68 -2.06 -19.47
CA LEU A 159 20.98 -0.65 -19.69
C LEU A 159 22.09 -0.45 -20.74
N ALA A 160 23.15 -1.26 -20.70
CA ALA A 160 24.23 -1.16 -21.68
C ALA A 160 23.76 -1.43 -23.12
N LEU A 161 22.86 -2.38 -23.32
CA LEU A 161 22.29 -2.69 -24.64
C LEU A 161 21.35 -1.59 -25.14
N LEU A 162 20.52 -1.03 -24.25
CA LEU A 162 19.61 0.08 -24.55
C LEU A 162 20.40 1.29 -25.06
N LYS A 163 21.48 1.66 -24.35
CA LYS A 163 22.36 2.78 -24.72
C LYS A 163 23.06 2.58 -26.05
N ARG A 164 23.46 1.34 -26.37
CA ARG A 164 24.17 1.00 -27.61
C ARG A 164 23.25 0.79 -28.82
N GLY A 165 21.94 0.98 -28.68
CA GLY A 165 21.01 0.76 -29.82
C GLY A 165 20.73 -0.70 -30.12
N ARG A 166 21.16 -1.63 -29.26
CA ARG A 166 20.97 -3.07 -29.51
C ARG A 166 19.57 -3.54 -29.17
N ILE A 167 18.90 -2.86 -28.26
CA ILE A 167 17.45 -2.91 -28.02
C ILE A 167 16.90 -1.48 -28.15
N ASP A 168 15.58 -1.38 -28.33
CA ASP A 168 14.93 -0.07 -28.47
C ASP A 168 14.23 0.37 -27.18
N THR A 169 13.77 -0.59 -26.39
CA THR A 169 13.14 -0.34 -25.09
C THR A 169 13.54 -1.40 -24.06
N ALA A 170 13.53 -1.03 -22.78
CA ALA A 170 13.74 -1.92 -21.65
C ALA A 170 12.60 -1.74 -20.64
N LEU A 171 11.96 -2.82 -20.20
CA LEU A 171 10.99 -2.77 -19.09
C LEU A 171 11.74 -2.99 -17.77
N MET A 172 11.58 -2.09 -16.81
CA MET A 172 12.20 -2.19 -15.50
C MET A 172 11.54 -1.26 -14.47
N ASP A 173 11.76 -1.52 -13.19
CA ASP A 173 11.49 -0.57 -12.12
C ASP A 173 12.28 0.76 -12.26
N GLU A 174 11.61 1.86 -11.94
CA GLU A 174 12.13 3.24 -11.99
C GLU A 174 13.40 3.43 -11.15
N ARG A 175 13.37 2.99 -9.89
CA ARG A 175 14.43 3.27 -8.92
C ARG A 175 15.65 2.39 -9.18
N VAL A 176 15.43 1.16 -9.66
CA VAL A 176 16.50 0.31 -10.17
C VAL A 176 17.19 0.99 -11.37
N MET A 177 16.42 1.53 -12.33
CA MET A 177 16.99 2.24 -13.49
C MET A 177 17.78 3.47 -13.09
N ASP A 178 17.23 4.31 -12.20
CA ASP A 178 17.91 5.54 -11.76
C ASP A 178 19.20 5.25 -11.02
N ARG A 179 19.24 4.21 -10.18
CA ARG A 179 20.47 3.78 -9.52
C ARG A 179 21.53 3.34 -10.53
N LEU A 180 21.15 2.56 -11.55
CA LEU A 180 22.07 2.12 -12.60
C LEU A 180 22.62 3.30 -13.41
N ARG A 181 21.80 4.32 -13.69
CA ARG A 181 22.22 5.53 -14.41
C ARG A 181 23.20 6.39 -13.62
N GLN A 182 23.12 6.35 -12.29
CA GLN A 182 24.05 7.04 -11.39
C GLN A 182 25.39 6.32 -11.25
N ALA A 183 25.46 5.03 -11.55
CA ALA A 183 26.72 4.28 -11.55
C ALA A 183 27.68 4.85 -12.62
N LYS A 184 28.91 5.21 -12.22
CA LYS A 184 29.88 5.95 -13.06
C LYS A 184 30.12 5.33 -14.44
N GLU A 185 30.06 4.01 -14.55
CA GLU A 185 30.30 3.25 -15.79
C GLU A 185 29.14 3.35 -16.80
N LEU A 186 27.96 3.74 -16.33
CA LEU A 186 26.71 3.78 -17.08
C LEU A 186 26.08 5.18 -17.06
N ALA A 187 26.86 6.23 -16.79
CA ALA A 187 26.43 7.62 -16.91
C ALA A 187 26.34 8.07 -18.40
N GLY A 188 25.62 9.16 -18.68
CA GLY A 188 25.78 9.91 -19.95
C GLY A 188 24.79 9.65 -21.10
N THR A 189 23.67 8.94 -20.89
CA THR A 189 22.60 8.84 -21.90
C THR A 189 21.29 9.30 -21.27
N GLN A 190 20.64 10.28 -21.90
CA GLN A 190 19.28 10.67 -21.54
C GLN A 190 18.32 9.59 -22.05
N LEU A 191 17.43 9.15 -21.17
CA LEU A 191 16.42 8.15 -21.44
C LEU A 191 15.06 8.78 -21.15
N ARG A 192 14.07 8.39 -21.94
CA ARG A 192 12.66 8.68 -21.67
C ARG A 192 12.02 7.48 -21.01
N ALA A 193 11.32 7.74 -19.91
CA ALA A 193 10.52 6.77 -19.20
C ALA A 193 9.07 6.89 -19.64
N HIS A 194 8.42 5.76 -19.94
CA HIS A 194 7.01 5.66 -20.28
C HIS A 194 6.35 4.77 -19.25
N PHE A 195 5.46 5.33 -18.44
CA PHE A 195 4.83 4.63 -17.32
C PHE A 195 4.05 3.41 -17.84
N VAL A 196 4.17 2.29 -17.14
CA VAL A 196 3.47 1.05 -17.47
C VAL A 196 2.41 0.77 -16.43
N ARG A 197 2.83 0.61 -15.17
CA ARG A 197 1.94 0.28 -14.06
C ARG A 197 2.63 0.47 -12.72
N TYR A 198 1.81 0.50 -11.68
CA TYR A 198 2.23 0.11 -10.35
C TYR A 198 2.17 -1.41 -10.23
N ALA A 199 3.24 -2.01 -9.72
CA ALA A 199 3.34 -3.46 -9.52
C ALA A 199 3.33 -3.76 -8.03
N PRO A 200 2.19 -4.22 -7.46
CA PRO A 200 2.14 -4.73 -6.11
C PRO A 200 2.93 -6.03 -6.03
N LEU A 201 3.88 -6.12 -5.10
CA LEU A 201 4.68 -7.32 -4.90
C LEU A 201 4.34 -7.99 -3.58
N TYR A 202 4.38 -9.32 -3.57
CA TYR A 202 3.83 -10.13 -2.48
C TYR A 202 4.87 -11.06 -1.86
N LEU A 203 4.54 -11.59 -0.67
CA LEU A 203 5.15 -12.77 -0.08
C LEU A 203 4.23 -13.97 -0.34
N TYR A 204 4.79 -15.02 -0.95
CA TYR A 204 4.17 -16.33 -1.08
C TYR A 204 4.71 -17.24 0.02
N LEU A 205 3.80 -17.89 0.76
CA LEU A 205 4.12 -18.85 1.82
C LEU A 205 3.65 -20.24 1.41
N GLY A 206 4.51 -21.24 1.57
CA GLY A 206 4.16 -22.63 1.23
C GLY A 206 2.97 -23.12 2.06
N GLU A 207 2.15 -23.98 1.46
CA GLU A 207 0.95 -24.52 2.12
C GLU A 207 1.27 -25.17 3.47
N THR A 208 2.37 -25.94 3.54
CA THR A 208 2.84 -26.57 4.79
C THR A 208 2.96 -25.56 5.92
N PHE A 209 3.70 -24.46 5.71
CA PHE A 209 3.89 -23.41 6.71
C PHE A 209 2.57 -22.78 7.13
N THR A 210 1.70 -22.44 6.17
CA THR A 210 0.42 -21.76 6.47
C THR A 210 -0.57 -22.66 7.18
N SER A 211 -0.55 -23.97 6.92
CA SER A 211 -1.39 -24.95 7.60
C SER A 211 -0.97 -25.18 9.05
N GLU A 212 0.34 -25.14 9.33
CA GLU A 212 0.89 -25.27 10.67
C GLU A 212 0.78 -23.98 11.49
N ASN A 213 0.67 -22.82 10.81
CA ASN A 213 0.69 -21.49 11.43
C ASN A 213 -0.48 -20.60 10.91
N PRO A 214 -1.75 -20.97 11.16
CA PRO A 214 -2.91 -20.32 10.55
C PRO A 214 -3.08 -18.85 10.93
N GLU A 215 -2.55 -18.42 12.08
CA GLU A 215 -2.63 -17.02 12.53
C GLU A 215 -1.57 -16.10 11.89
N PHE A 216 -0.49 -16.67 11.33
CA PHE A 216 0.66 -15.90 10.86
C PHE A 216 0.26 -14.86 9.83
N LEU A 217 -0.43 -15.27 8.77
CA LEU A 217 -0.74 -14.41 7.64
C LEU A 217 -1.68 -13.26 8.05
N GLY A 218 -2.63 -13.53 8.95
CA GLY A 218 -3.52 -12.52 9.48
C GLY A 218 -2.79 -11.45 10.29
N ILE A 219 -1.84 -11.84 11.14
CA ILE A 219 -1.02 -10.89 11.91
C ILE A 219 -0.06 -10.14 10.99
N PHE A 220 0.63 -10.86 10.10
CA PHE A 220 1.55 -10.30 9.12
C PHE A 220 0.88 -9.19 8.31
N ASN A 221 -0.23 -9.51 7.64
CA ASN A 221 -0.96 -8.56 6.80
C ASN A 221 -1.43 -7.31 7.55
N ARG A 222 -1.96 -7.45 8.77
CA ARG A 222 -2.43 -6.30 9.58
C ARG A 222 -1.32 -5.31 9.93
N THR A 223 -0.05 -5.72 9.88
CA THR A 223 1.08 -4.87 10.26
C THR A 223 1.76 -4.19 9.07
N LEU A 224 1.50 -4.64 7.84
CA LEU A 224 2.20 -4.19 6.63
C LEU A 224 2.11 -2.68 6.42
N ASN A 225 0.93 -2.08 6.53
CA ASN A 225 0.77 -0.63 6.35
C ASN A 225 1.66 0.19 7.31
N SER A 226 1.86 -0.27 8.54
CA SER A 226 2.75 0.39 9.49
C SER A 226 4.23 0.10 9.24
N CYS A 227 4.56 -1.08 8.69
CA CYS A 227 5.93 -1.46 8.34
C CYS A 227 6.41 -0.77 7.04
N MET A 228 5.48 -0.45 6.13
CA MET A 228 5.76 0.30 4.89
C MET A 228 5.70 1.82 5.07
N ALA A 229 5.43 2.32 6.29
CA ALA A 229 5.23 3.74 6.54
C ALA A 229 6.46 4.55 6.11
N GLY A 230 6.23 5.55 5.24
CA GLY A 230 7.29 6.41 4.70
C GLY A 230 8.02 5.88 3.48
N GLN A 231 7.77 4.63 3.05
CA GLN A 231 8.36 4.05 1.83
C GLN A 231 7.56 4.39 0.56
N LEU A 232 6.25 4.63 0.70
CA LEU A 232 5.32 4.82 -0.43
C LEU A 232 4.83 6.28 -0.53
N ALA A 233 5.76 7.18 -0.84
CA ALA A 233 5.45 8.59 -1.07
C ALA A 233 5.17 8.87 -2.56
N LEU A 234 4.28 9.82 -2.81
CA LEU A 234 4.09 10.40 -4.15
C LEU A 234 5.32 11.22 -4.52
N SER A 235 5.76 11.10 -5.77
CA SER A 235 6.67 12.05 -6.40
C SER A 235 5.96 13.39 -6.62
N GLN A 236 6.72 14.44 -6.87
CA GLN A 236 6.16 15.77 -7.11
C GLN A 236 5.18 15.80 -8.30
N GLU A 237 5.45 15.02 -9.34
CA GLU A 237 4.60 14.98 -10.53
C GLU A 237 3.31 14.18 -10.29
N GLU A 238 3.40 13.08 -9.55
CA GLU A 238 2.22 12.29 -9.15
C GLU A 238 1.33 13.10 -8.21
N ASP A 239 1.92 13.81 -7.24
CA ASP A 239 1.20 14.71 -6.34
C ASP A 239 0.45 15.80 -7.11
N ARG A 240 1.10 16.42 -8.11
CA ARG A 240 0.46 17.41 -9.00
C ARG A 240 -0.71 16.80 -9.77
N ARG A 241 -0.51 15.65 -10.42
CA ARG A 241 -1.55 14.99 -11.24
C ARG A 241 -2.74 14.53 -10.39
N ILE A 242 -2.49 13.96 -9.22
CA ILE A 242 -3.54 13.55 -8.28
C ILE A 242 -4.28 14.77 -7.72
N SER A 243 -3.58 15.85 -7.41
CA SER A 243 -4.21 17.10 -6.96
C SER A 243 -5.13 17.70 -8.01
N GLU A 244 -4.71 17.72 -9.28
CA GLU A 244 -5.52 18.19 -10.41
C GLU A 244 -6.74 17.30 -10.65
N LEU A 245 -6.55 15.98 -10.61
CA LEU A 245 -7.65 15.02 -10.71
C LEU A 245 -8.65 15.19 -9.57
N SER A 246 -8.18 15.25 -8.32
CA SER A 246 -9.01 15.42 -7.14
C SER A 246 -9.80 16.73 -7.20
N SER A 247 -9.17 17.81 -7.67
CA SER A 247 -9.85 19.11 -7.87
C SER A 247 -11.02 19.01 -8.87
N ARG A 248 -10.84 18.27 -9.98
CA ARG A 248 -11.91 18.01 -10.95
C ARG A 248 -13.03 17.18 -10.33
N LEU A 249 -12.69 16.08 -9.65
CA LEU A 249 -13.66 15.18 -9.02
C LEU A 249 -14.49 15.90 -7.95
N PHE A 250 -13.87 16.69 -7.08
CA PHE A 250 -14.62 17.46 -6.09
C PHE A 250 -15.54 18.50 -6.73
N LYS A 251 -15.12 19.14 -7.83
CA LYS A 251 -15.95 20.10 -8.56
C LYS A 251 -17.15 19.42 -9.23
N GLU A 252 -16.92 18.26 -9.85
CA GLU A 252 -17.97 17.46 -10.46
C GLU A 252 -18.98 17.00 -9.42
N MET A 253 -18.52 16.38 -8.32
CA MET A 253 -19.38 15.90 -7.24
C MET A 253 -20.23 17.03 -6.66
N ASN A 254 -19.64 18.20 -6.38
CA ASN A 254 -20.37 19.37 -5.88
C ASN A 254 -21.39 19.95 -6.89
N SER A 255 -21.29 19.61 -8.17
CA SER A 255 -22.27 20.01 -9.18
C SER A 255 -23.48 19.09 -9.26
N ILE A 256 -23.37 17.88 -8.70
CA ILE A 256 -24.39 16.82 -8.76
C ILE A 256 -25.04 16.61 -7.38
N LEU A 257 -24.25 16.74 -6.31
CA LEU A 257 -24.66 16.46 -4.94
C LEU A 257 -24.62 17.73 -4.10
N ASP A 258 -25.65 17.93 -3.27
CA ASP A 258 -25.61 18.92 -2.20
C ASP A 258 -24.87 18.32 -0.99
N VAL A 259 -23.54 18.40 -1.04
CA VAL A 259 -22.65 17.86 0.00
C VAL A 259 -22.95 18.47 1.37
N ARG A 260 -23.36 19.75 1.41
CA ARG A 260 -23.68 20.44 2.67
C ARG A 260 -24.93 19.86 3.29
N GLN A 261 -25.99 19.73 2.50
CA GLN A 261 -27.23 19.09 2.95
C GLN A 261 -26.98 17.65 3.43
N ILE A 262 -26.14 16.87 2.74
CA ILE A 262 -25.83 15.50 3.17
C ILE A 262 -25.13 15.48 4.54
N ILE A 263 -24.22 16.42 4.81
CA ILE A 263 -23.58 16.53 6.12
C ILE A 263 -24.60 16.89 7.20
N ASP A 264 -25.48 17.86 6.93
CA ASP A 264 -26.50 18.32 7.88
C ASP A 264 -27.56 17.25 8.21
N GLU A 265 -27.89 16.38 7.26
CA GLU A 265 -28.82 15.26 7.43
C GLU A 265 -28.18 14.02 8.09
N GLY A 266 -26.85 14.00 8.23
CA GLY A 266 -26.11 12.91 8.86
C GLY A 266 -26.31 12.86 10.38
N PRO A 267 -25.93 11.74 11.04
CA PRO A 267 -26.02 11.64 12.49
C PRO A 267 -25.13 12.65 13.18
N ARG A 268 -25.62 13.17 14.31
CA ARG A 268 -24.88 14.02 15.23
C ARG A 268 -25.02 13.53 16.66
N GLN A 269 -23.92 13.61 17.40
CA GLN A 269 -23.77 13.16 18.76
C GLN A 269 -23.74 14.37 19.69
N GLU A 270 -24.24 14.21 20.91
CA GLU A 270 -24.32 15.30 21.87
C GLU A 270 -22.98 15.58 22.55
N SER A 271 -22.14 14.55 22.69
CA SER A 271 -20.86 14.66 23.39
C SER A 271 -19.75 13.85 22.74
N PHE A 272 -18.51 14.27 22.98
CA PHE A 272 -17.32 13.53 22.57
C PHE A 272 -17.25 12.13 23.23
N THR A 273 -17.80 11.96 24.43
CA THR A 273 -17.88 10.66 25.11
C THR A 273 -18.76 9.67 24.36
N ASP A 274 -19.87 10.14 23.79
CA ASP A 274 -20.74 9.30 22.95
C ASP A 274 -20.02 8.89 21.68
N VAL A 275 -19.31 9.83 21.04
CA VAL A 275 -18.49 9.55 19.85
C VAL A 275 -17.49 8.44 20.14
N MET A 276 -16.74 8.52 21.24
CA MET A 276 -15.72 7.52 21.58
C MET A 276 -16.33 6.15 21.92
N THR A 277 -17.53 6.15 22.51
CA THR A 277 -18.24 4.90 22.84
C THR A 277 -18.72 4.20 21.57
N ILE A 278 -19.32 4.96 20.64
CA ILE A 278 -19.74 4.46 19.32
C ILE A 278 -18.52 3.96 18.54
N ASP A 279 -17.45 4.74 18.53
CA ASP A 279 -16.23 4.41 17.79
C ASP A 279 -15.57 3.10 18.28
N SER A 280 -15.48 2.92 19.59
CA SER A 280 -14.97 1.67 20.19
C SER A 280 -15.82 0.46 19.81
N GLN A 281 -17.15 0.60 19.80
CA GLN A 281 -18.06 -0.47 19.38
C GLN A 281 -17.94 -0.75 17.88
N TRP A 282 -17.86 0.30 17.06
CA TRP A 282 -17.73 0.21 15.62
C TRP A 282 -16.46 -0.55 15.24
N THR A 283 -15.31 -0.16 15.79
CA THR A 283 -14.00 -0.77 15.52
C THR A 283 -13.97 -2.26 15.90
N ALA A 284 -14.65 -2.64 16.98
CA ALA A 284 -14.72 -4.03 17.41
C ALA A 284 -15.62 -4.90 16.49
N LEU A 285 -16.66 -4.31 15.91
CA LEU A 285 -17.69 -5.02 15.14
C LEU A 285 -17.41 -5.03 13.64
N SER A 286 -16.90 -3.94 13.06
CA SER A 286 -16.69 -3.76 11.61
C SER A 286 -15.92 -4.89 10.92
N PRO A 287 -14.95 -5.59 11.55
CA PRO A 287 -14.28 -6.73 10.92
C PRO A 287 -15.13 -8.01 10.84
N LEU A 288 -16.23 -8.08 11.60
CA LEU A 288 -17.07 -9.28 11.77
C LEU A 288 -18.47 -9.10 11.16
N ALA A 289 -19.04 -7.91 11.28
CA ALA A 289 -20.37 -7.55 10.80
C ALA A 289 -20.50 -6.03 10.64
N VAL A 290 -21.53 -5.59 9.92
CA VAL A 290 -21.87 -4.17 9.80
C VAL A 290 -22.52 -3.71 11.12
N PRO A 291 -21.97 -2.71 11.84
CA PRO A 291 -22.62 -2.14 13.02
C PRO A 291 -23.99 -1.50 12.70
N ASP A 292 -24.91 -1.46 13.66
CA ASP A 292 -26.28 -0.93 13.42
C ASP A 292 -26.25 0.53 12.92
N LEU A 293 -25.50 1.41 13.58
CA LEU A 293 -25.35 2.80 13.13
C LEU A 293 -24.69 2.89 11.74
N ALA A 294 -23.77 1.97 11.42
CA ALA A 294 -23.15 1.92 10.09
C ALA A 294 -24.19 1.57 9.02
N ALA A 295 -25.07 0.61 9.31
CA ALA A 295 -26.17 0.24 8.43
C ALA A 295 -27.14 1.41 8.23
N ASP A 296 -27.46 2.14 9.30
CA ASP A 296 -28.31 3.34 9.25
C ASP A 296 -27.69 4.43 8.38
N ILE A 297 -26.41 4.74 8.59
CA ILE A 297 -25.66 5.73 7.78
C ILE A 297 -25.62 5.30 6.31
N LEU A 298 -25.31 4.03 6.01
CA LEU A 298 -25.29 3.52 4.63
C LEU A 298 -26.67 3.58 3.96
N ALA A 299 -27.75 3.49 4.74
CA ALA A 299 -29.11 3.55 4.22
C ALA A 299 -29.57 4.97 3.88
N LEU A 300 -28.89 6.02 4.37
CA LEU A 300 -29.21 7.42 4.12
C LEU A 300 -29.22 7.74 2.61
N PRO A 301 -30.12 8.64 2.15
CA PRO A 301 -30.13 9.10 0.77
C PRO A 301 -28.78 9.64 0.30
N GLY A 302 -28.11 10.41 1.16
CA GLY A 302 -26.76 10.93 0.90
C GLY A 302 -25.73 9.83 0.66
N SER A 303 -25.63 8.85 1.54
CA SER A 303 -24.73 7.70 1.39
C SER A 303 -24.99 6.90 0.12
N LYS A 304 -26.25 6.67 -0.24
CA LYS A 304 -26.63 6.04 -1.51
C LYS A 304 -26.21 6.86 -2.72
N ALA A 305 -26.30 8.19 -2.64
CA ALA A 305 -25.85 9.08 -3.69
C ALA A 305 -24.32 9.06 -3.84
N LEU A 306 -23.57 9.05 -2.73
CA LEU A 306 -22.12 8.89 -2.73
C LEU A 306 -21.71 7.55 -3.35
N GLN A 307 -22.38 6.45 -2.99
CA GLN A 307 -22.14 5.13 -3.55
C GLN A 307 -22.43 5.10 -5.06
N ALA A 308 -23.53 5.71 -5.52
CA ALA A 308 -23.85 5.80 -6.94
C ALA A 308 -22.80 6.62 -7.70
N TRP A 309 -22.35 7.75 -7.13
CA TRP A 309 -21.29 8.58 -7.71
C TRP A 309 -19.95 7.82 -7.76
N GLN A 310 -19.55 7.13 -6.68
CA GLN A 310 -18.37 6.25 -6.67
C GLN A 310 -18.43 5.22 -7.80
N HIS A 311 -19.53 4.48 -7.93
CA HIS A 311 -19.68 3.45 -8.96
C HIS A 311 -19.60 4.01 -10.39
N SER A 312 -20.01 5.26 -10.61
CA SER A 312 -19.91 5.90 -11.92
C SER A 312 -18.47 6.17 -12.38
N HIS A 313 -17.49 6.14 -11.46
CA HIS A 313 -16.07 6.36 -11.73
C HIS A 313 -15.25 5.08 -11.95
N GLN A 314 -15.93 3.95 -12.22
CA GLN A 314 -15.32 2.71 -12.74
C GLN A 314 -14.00 2.26 -12.07
N GLY A 315 -13.93 2.33 -10.74
CA GLY A 315 -12.78 1.86 -9.98
C GLY A 315 -11.66 2.89 -9.73
N LEU A 316 -11.74 4.07 -10.35
CA LEU A 316 -10.87 5.21 -10.01
C LEU A 316 -11.15 5.69 -8.58
N VAL A 317 -12.41 5.96 -8.27
CA VAL A 317 -12.85 6.33 -6.91
C VAL A 317 -13.13 5.04 -6.14
N THR A 318 -12.44 4.86 -5.03
CA THR A 318 -12.48 3.63 -4.22
C THR A 318 -13.42 3.76 -3.04
N GLU A 319 -13.52 4.95 -2.47
CA GLU A 319 -14.38 5.28 -1.34
C GLU A 319 -14.69 6.77 -1.33
N VAL A 320 -15.81 7.14 -0.72
CA VAL A 320 -16.19 8.52 -0.46
C VAL A 320 -16.77 8.62 0.93
N MET A 321 -16.32 9.61 1.68
CA MET A 321 -16.70 9.85 3.06
C MET A 321 -17.01 11.33 3.25
N LEU A 322 -18.09 11.61 3.97
CA LEU A 322 -18.40 12.94 4.47
C LEU A 322 -18.29 12.90 5.99
N VAL A 323 -17.35 13.68 6.51
CA VAL A 323 -17.05 13.78 7.93
C VAL A 323 -17.55 15.14 8.41
N ASN A 324 -18.35 15.19 9.47
CA ASN A 324 -18.85 16.45 10.01
C ASN A 324 -17.78 17.20 10.84
N ASP A 325 -18.13 18.36 11.37
CA ASP A 325 -17.30 19.22 12.23
C ASP A 325 -16.86 18.59 13.56
N MET A 326 -17.54 17.52 14.03
CA MET A 326 -17.10 16.73 15.19
C MET A 326 -16.06 15.65 14.81
N GLY A 327 -15.74 15.53 13.53
CA GLY A 327 -14.88 14.48 13.01
C GLY A 327 -15.59 13.14 12.86
N THR A 328 -16.93 13.07 12.91
CA THR A 328 -17.67 11.79 12.77
C THR A 328 -18.27 11.63 11.38
N LEU A 329 -18.51 10.37 10.98
CA LEU A 329 -19.12 10.08 9.67
C LEU A 329 -20.57 10.57 9.60
N ALA A 330 -20.83 11.51 8.69
CA ALA A 330 -22.17 11.97 8.32
C ALA A 330 -22.77 11.12 7.19
N ALA A 331 -21.93 10.73 6.22
CA ALA A 331 -22.29 9.81 5.15
C ALA A 331 -21.05 9.05 4.64
N MET A 332 -21.26 7.86 4.08
CA MET A 332 -20.19 7.03 3.54
C MET A 332 -20.69 6.16 2.38
N SER A 333 -19.85 5.96 1.37
CA SER A 333 -20.20 5.12 0.22
C SER A 333 -20.05 3.62 0.50
N GLN A 334 -19.23 3.26 1.50
CA GLN A 334 -18.95 1.90 1.95
C GLN A 334 -18.59 1.88 3.45
N LEU A 335 -18.58 0.69 4.06
CA LEU A 335 -18.24 0.52 5.48
C LEU A 335 -16.79 0.92 5.77
N THR A 336 -16.60 1.68 6.83
CA THR A 336 -15.30 2.13 7.34
C THR A 336 -14.82 1.26 8.51
N SER A 337 -13.52 1.32 8.82
CA SER A 337 -12.94 0.63 9.98
C SER A 337 -13.50 1.11 11.31
N ASP A 338 -13.81 2.40 11.40
CA ASP A 338 -14.07 3.18 12.60
C ASP A 338 -15.07 4.32 12.28
N TYR A 339 -15.69 4.90 13.31
CA TYR A 339 -16.74 5.91 13.17
C TYR A 339 -16.18 7.33 13.26
N TRP A 340 -15.22 7.53 14.17
CA TRP A 340 -14.55 8.80 14.34
C TRP A 340 -13.34 8.88 13.41
N GLN A 341 -13.24 9.96 12.67
CA GLN A 341 -12.19 10.22 11.68
C GLN A 341 -11.39 11.48 12.04
N GLY A 342 -11.70 12.10 13.19
CA GLY A 342 -11.15 13.38 13.62
C GLY A 342 -9.70 13.31 14.12
N ASP A 343 -9.22 12.12 14.46
CA ASP A 343 -7.82 11.85 14.79
C ASP A 343 -6.96 11.62 13.53
N GLU A 344 -7.57 11.38 12.38
CA GLU A 344 -6.84 11.07 11.17
C GLU A 344 -6.23 12.31 10.49
N PRO A 345 -5.03 12.18 9.89
CA PRO A 345 -4.41 13.28 9.14
C PRO A 345 -5.30 13.86 8.03
N LYS A 346 -6.12 13.02 7.41
CA LYS A 346 -7.06 13.39 6.34
C LYS A 346 -8.12 14.40 6.79
N PHE A 347 -8.39 14.47 8.09
CA PHE A 347 -9.26 15.47 8.71
C PHE A 347 -8.45 16.60 9.33
N GLN A 348 -7.50 16.26 10.22
CA GLN A 348 -6.74 17.26 10.99
C GLN A 348 -6.00 18.26 10.10
N LYS A 349 -5.31 17.78 9.07
CA LYS A 349 -4.52 18.65 8.16
C LYS A 349 -5.41 19.59 7.37
N VAL A 350 -6.61 19.15 7.02
CA VAL A 350 -7.58 19.97 6.29
C VAL A 350 -8.09 21.12 7.17
N ILE A 351 -8.51 20.82 8.40
CA ILE A 351 -9.03 21.82 9.34
C ILE A 351 -7.93 22.80 9.76
N GLU A 352 -6.71 22.31 10.03
CA GLU A 352 -5.54 23.15 10.32
C GLU A 352 -5.24 24.13 9.17
N ASN A 353 -5.21 23.64 7.93
CA ASN A 353 -4.89 24.46 6.77
C ASN A 353 -5.97 25.50 6.46
N GLN A 354 -7.25 25.16 6.65
CA GLN A 354 -8.35 26.11 6.45
C GLN A 354 -8.21 27.37 7.32
N ALA A 355 -7.80 27.21 8.57
CA ALA A 355 -7.61 28.33 9.49
C ALA A 355 -6.58 29.35 9.00
N THR A 356 -5.72 28.97 8.04
CA THR A 356 -4.59 29.79 7.57
C THR A 356 -4.84 30.53 6.23
N GLN A 357 -5.92 30.24 5.50
CA GLN A 357 -6.19 30.86 4.18
C GLN A 357 -7.63 31.41 4.03
N PRO A 358 -7.91 32.64 4.50
CA PRO A 358 -9.19 33.29 4.25
C PRO A 358 -9.31 33.74 2.78
N GLY A 359 -10.32 33.25 2.05
CA GLY A 359 -10.75 33.82 0.76
C GLY A 359 -10.16 33.20 -0.52
N GLY A 360 -9.53 32.02 -0.45
CA GLY A 360 -9.10 31.22 -1.61
C GLY A 360 -9.80 29.86 -1.71
N ASP A 361 -9.60 29.14 -2.82
CA ASP A 361 -10.01 27.73 -2.92
C ASP A 361 -9.28 26.94 -1.83
N PRO A 362 -9.99 26.15 -1.01
CA PRO A 362 -9.36 25.50 0.13
C PRO A 362 -8.38 24.43 -0.36
N PRO A 363 -7.19 24.33 0.27
CA PRO A 363 -6.16 23.39 -0.15
C PRO A 363 -6.64 21.95 -0.02
N ILE A 364 -6.29 21.13 -1.01
CA ILE A 364 -6.49 19.68 -0.97
C ILE A 364 -5.35 19.08 -0.14
N TYR A 365 -5.70 18.23 0.81
CA TYR A 365 -4.75 17.36 1.47
C TYR A 365 -4.69 16.01 0.74
N LEU A 366 -3.48 15.54 0.41
CA LEU A 366 -3.25 14.19 -0.10
C LEU A 366 -2.54 13.33 0.96
N SER A 367 -3.02 12.11 1.16
CA SER A 367 -2.33 11.13 2.00
C SER A 367 -1.10 10.53 1.31
N PRO A 368 -0.20 9.87 2.06
CA PRO A 368 0.71 8.89 1.46
C PRO A 368 -0.07 7.76 0.77
N ILE A 369 0.60 7.02 -0.12
CA ILE A 369 0.03 5.81 -0.72
C ILE A 369 -0.09 4.72 0.36
N ARG A 370 -1.23 4.04 0.41
CA ARG A 370 -1.49 2.91 1.32
C ARG A 370 -2.20 1.78 0.61
N TYR A 371 -1.98 0.55 1.07
CA TYR A 371 -2.77 -0.58 0.59
C TYR A 371 -4.09 -0.64 1.37
N ASP A 372 -5.20 -0.54 0.65
CA ASP A 372 -6.52 -0.83 1.18
C ASP A 372 -6.88 -2.28 0.89
N LYS A 373 -7.00 -3.06 1.96
CA LYS A 373 -7.37 -4.47 1.91
C LYS A 373 -8.79 -4.68 1.41
N SER A 374 -9.72 -3.79 1.74
CA SER A 374 -11.14 -3.90 1.36
C SER A 374 -11.30 -3.75 -0.16
N ALA A 375 -10.56 -2.81 -0.75
CA ALA A 375 -10.53 -2.57 -2.19
C ALA A 375 -9.46 -3.39 -2.95
N ALA A 376 -8.63 -4.15 -2.21
CA ALA A 376 -7.48 -4.92 -2.69
C ALA A 376 -6.54 -4.14 -3.63
N ARG A 377 -6.29 -2.86 -3.30
CA ARG A 377 -5.50 -1.97 -4.16
C ARG A 377 -4.75 -0.91 -3.36
N PHE A 378 -3.76 -0.31 -4.00
CA PHE A 378 -3.09 0.86 -3.48
C PHE A 378 -3.91 2.12 -3.76
N GLN A 379 -4.15 2.91 -2.72
CA GLN A 379 -4.91 4.14 -2.79
C GLN A 379 -4.19 5.33 -2.15
N VAL A 380 -4.58 6.50 -2.59
CA VAL A 380 -4.34 7.78 -1.93
C VAL A 380 -5.70 8.36 -1.53
N THR A 381 -5.79 9.00 -0.37
CA THR A 381 -6.97 9.79 -0.02
C THR A 381 -6.72 11.26 -0.30
N ALA A 382 -7.69 11.89 -0.95
CA ALA A 382 -7.74 13.32 -1.13
C ALA A 382 -8.86 13.89 -0.26
N SER A 383 -8.55 14.93 0.50
CA SER A 383 -9.48 15.56 1.43
C SER A 383 -9.56 17.06 1.22
N ARG A 384 -10.76 17.63 1.39
CA ARG A 384 -11.01 19.07 1.27
C ARG A 384 -12.07 19.50 2.28
N PRO A 385 -12.01 20.73 2.86
CA PRO A 385 -13.05 21.17 3.77
C PRO A 385 -14.32 21.51 2.99
N VAL A 386 -15.47 21.24 3.62
CA VAL A 386 -16.77 21.66 3.14
C VAL A 386 -17.12 22.98 3.83
N LEU A 387 -16.99 24.08 3.09
CA LEU A 387 -17.22 25.42 3.63
C LEU A 387 -18.71 25.69 3.80
N SER A 388 -19.07 26.29 4.93
CA SER A 388 -20.37 26.91 5.17
C SER A 388 -20.53 28.18 4.32
N ASP A 389 -21.75 28.69 4.24
CA ASP A 389 -21.98 30.01 3.65
C ASP A 389 -21.46 31.13 4.58
N HIS A 390 -21.11 32.28 4.02
CA HIS A 390 -20.81 33.51 4.76
C HIS A 390 -19.57 33.54 5.66
N GLY A 391 -18.54 32.73 5.39
CA GLY A 391 -17.25 32.83 6.09
C GLY A 391 -17.25 32.23 7.50
N GLU A 392 -18.22 31.36 7.78
CA GLU A 392 -18.29 30.54 8.98
C GLU A 392 -17.28 29.36 8.94
N PRO A 393 -17.06 28.65 10.06
CA PRO A 393 -16.22 27.45 10.10
C PRO A 393 -16.69 26.40 9.09
N ALA A 394 -15.80 25.48 8.69
CA ALA A 394 -16.23 24.39 7.81
C ALA A 394 -17.28 23.52 8.50
N LEU A 395 -18.27 23.07 7.72
CA LEU A 395 -19.29 22.11 8.16
C LEU A 395 -18.70 20.71 8.37
N GLY A 396 -17.55 20.46 7.77
CA GLY A 396 -16.90 19.16 7.79
C GLY A 396 -15.80 19.04 6.74
N VAL A 397 -15.44 17.79 6.44
CA VAL A 397 -14.43 17.40 5.45
C VAL A 397 -15.03 16.38 4.51
N ILE A 398 -14.82 16.58 3.21
CA ILE A 398 -15.06 15.58 2.20
C ILE A 398 -13.77 14.82 1.90
N VAL A 399 -13.87 13.50 1.86
CA VAL A 399 -12.75 12.60 1.63
C VAL A 399 -13.10 11.69 0.45
N ILE A 400 -12.20 11.57 -0.51
CA ILE A 400 -12.28 10.58 -1.60
C ILE A 400 -11.03 9.71 -1.58
N GLY A 401 -11.19 8.40 -1.65
CA GLY A 401 -10.09 7.48 -1.95
C GLY A 401 -9.95 7.30 -3.46
N LEU A 402 -8.71 7.30 -3.94
CA LEU A 402 -8.37 7.16 -5.35
C LEU A 402 -7.41 5.99 -5.54
N SER A 403 -7.75 5.10 -6.48
CA SER A 403 -6.85 4.07 -6.97
C SER A 403 -5.65 4.71 -7.65
N ILE A 404 -4.45 4.46 -7.15
CA ILE A 404 -3.22 5.04 -7.70
C ILE A 404 -2.94 4.50 -9.11
N GLU A 405 -3.24 3.23 -9.36
CA GLU A 405 -3.09 2.61 -10.67
C GLU A 405 -3.99 3.29 -11.71
N GLU A 406 -5.27 3.49 -11.40
CA GLU A 406 -6.20 4.13 -12.33
C GLU A 406 -5.90 5.62 -12.48
N ALA A 407 -5.64 6.34 -11.38
CA ALA A 407 -5.42 7.79 -11.37
C ALA A 407 -4.21 8.22 -12.20
N LEU A 408 -3.20 7.36 -12.28
CA LEU A 408 -1.93 7.64 -12.93
C LEU A 408 -1.68 6.78 -14.17
N SER A 409 -2.55 5.82 -14.48
CA SER A 409 -2.61 5.22 -15.81
C SER A 409 -2.84 6.31 -16.86
N ASP A 410 -2.11 6.27 -17.97
CA ASP A 410 -2.33 7.16 -19.12
C ASP A 410 -3.58 6.76 -19.92
N SER A 411 -4.68 6.47 -19.23
CA SER A 411 -5.94 5.99 -19.81
C SER A 411 -6.69 7.03 -20.66
N GLU A 412 -6.11 8.22 -20.87
CA GLU A 412 -6.60 9.21 -21.86
C GLU A 412 -5.49 9.85 -22.73
N GLN A 413 -4.41 9.13 -23.12
CA GLN A 413 -3.42 9.70 -24.05
C GLN A 413 -2.90 8.82 -25.20
N TYR A 414 -3.56 7.72 -25.57
CA TYR A 414 -3.23 7.02 -26.84
C TYR A 414 -4.44 6.65 -27.69
#